data_AF-A0A914JPC3-F1
#
_entry.id   AF-A0A914JPC3-F1
#
_cell.length_a   1.000
_cell.length_b   1.000
_cell.length_c   1.000
_cell.angle_alpha   90.00
_cell.angle_beta   90.00
_cell.angle_gamma   90.00
#
_symmetry.space_group_name_H-M   'P 1'
#
loop_
_entity.id
_entity.type
_entity.pdbx_description
1 polymer ?
#
loop_
_entity_poly.entity_id
_entity_poly.type
_entity_poly.pdbx_seq_one_letter_code
_entity_poly.pdbx_strand_id
1 'polypeptide(L)'
;MLLSLSEKRVNQVIAESQLNLLNRHAAAKVLQWTWRTTCWKRKLINEIQENHNRKTTMIYLRIAQKNLLQAVLNFRKCRWKLRLKLEEEDDAVAIKRSFNDTEERLKIIRQRQNLVGTRLSMLVNHVEQLSTIINIEKKVEK
;
A
#
# COMPACT_ATOMS: atom_id res chain seq x y z
N MET A 1 12.56 -24.32 11.22
CA MET A 1 11.10 -24.20 11.04
C MET A 1 10.84 -23.22 9.91
N LEU A 2 10.23 -23.67 8.81
CA LEU A 2 9.74 -22.77 7.77
C LEU A 2 8.38 -22.21 8.23
N LEU A 3 8.28 -20.89 8.37
CA LEU A 3 7.01 -20.21 8.63
C LEU A 3 6.07 -20.40 7.43
N SER A 4 4.80 -20.64 7.72
CA SER A 4 3.72 -20.63 6.72
C SER A 4 3.55 -19.24 6.11
N LEU A 5 2.90 -19.17 4.94
CA LEU A 5 2.66 -17.89 4.24
C LEU A 5 1.82 -16.92 5.08
N SER A 6 0.82 -17.44 5.80
CA SER A 6 -0.03 -16.64 6.70
C SER A 6 0.78 -16.10 7.89
N GLU A 7 1.62 -16.92 8.51
CA GLU A 7 2.51 -16.48 9.60
C GLU A 7 3.52 -15.43 9.13
N LYS A 8 4.10 -15.61 7.94
CA LYS A 8 4.97 -14.60 7.33
C LYS A 8 4.22 -13.27 7.14
N ARG A 9 2.97 -13.31 6.67
CA ARG A 9 2.17 -12.08 6.47
C ARG A 9 1.84 -11.39 7.79
N VAL A 10 1.47 -12.14 8.83
CA VAL A 10 1.21 -11.57 10.17
C VAL A 10 2.48 -10.91 10.72
N ASN A 11 3.63 -11.58 10.63
CA ASN A 11 4.90 -11.03 11.08
C ASN A 11 5.30 -9.76 10.32
N GLN A 12 5.03 -9.70 9.02
CA GLN A 12 5.22 -8.50 8.21
C GLN A 12 4.35 -7.35 8.70
N VAL A 13 3.03 -7.56 8.85
CA VAL A 13 2.10 -6.52 9.31
C VAL A 13 2.48 -5.98 10.69
N ILE A 14 2.92 -6.87 11.61
CA ILE A 14 3.43 -6.45 12.93
C ILE A 14 4.67 -5.58 12.78
N ALA A 15 5.64 -5.99 11.94
CA ALA A 15 6.85 -5.23 11.70
C ALA A 15 6.55 -3.87 11.05
N GLU A 16 5.64 -3.79 10.08
CA GLU A 16 5.16 -2.55 9.45
C GLU A 16 4.56 -1.60 10.48
N SER A 17 3.68 -2.11 11.36
CA SER A 17 3.05 -1.32 12.43
C SER A 17 4.08 -0.73 13.39
N GLN A 18 5.02 -1.56 13.87
CA GLN A 18 6.10 -1.11 14.74
C GLN A 18 6.98 -0.06 14.05
N LEU A 19 7.32 -0.26 12.78
CA LEU A 19 8.19 0.64 12.04
C LEU A 19 7.50 1.98 11.75
N ASN A 20 6.20 1.96 11.45
CA ASN A 20 5.38 3.16 11.34
C ASN A 20 5.33 3.95 12.65
N LEU A 21 5.15 3.27 13.79
CA LEU A 21 5.17 3.90 15.10
C LEU A 21 6.53 4.58 15.37
N LEU A 22 7.63 3.87 15.11
CA LEU A 22 8.99 4.42 15.24
C LEU A 22 9.21 5.63 14.35
N ASN A 23 8.71 5.60 13.11
CA ASN A 23 8.80 6.72 12.17
C ASN A 23 8.05 7.96 12.69
N ARG A 24 6.84 7.79 13.25
CA ARG A 24 6.07 8.88 13.87
C ARG A 24 6.78 9.46 15.09
N HIS A 25 7.32 8.61 15.97
CA HIS A 25 8.10 9.07 17.12
C HIS A 25 9.38 9.80 16.70
N ALA A 26 10.09 9.31 15.69
CA ALA A 26 11.27 9.97 15.16
C ALA A 26 10.93 11.34 14.56
N ALA A 27 9.82 11.46 13.81
CA ALA A 27 9.32 12.73 13.30
C ALA A 27 8.97 13.71 14.44
N ALA A 28 8.29 13.24 15.49
CA ALA A 28 7.98 14.05 16.66
C ALA A 28 9.24 14.55 17.36
N LYS A 29 10.28 13.71 17.50
CA LYS A 29 11.58 14.13 18.05
C LYS A 29 12.24 15.21 17.20
N VAL A 30 12.17 15.14 15.87
CA VAL A 30 12.67 16.20 14.99
C VAL A 30 11.96 17.52 15.32
N LEU A 31 10.62 17.53 15.38
CA LEU A 31 9.85 18.73 15.70
C LEU A 31 10.21 19.31 17.09
N GLN A 32 10.32 18.45 18.10
CA GLN A 32 10.70 18.86 19.46
C GLN A 32 12.08 19.53 19.48
N TRP A 33 13.08 18.94 18.82
CA TRP A 33 14.43 19.50 18.80
C TRP A 33 14.56 20.73 17.91
N THR A 34 13.78 20.82 16.83
CA THR A 34 13.67 22.05 16.03
C THR A 34 13.14 23.18 16.89
N TRP A 35 12.03 22.97 17.60
CA TRP A 35 11.47 23.97 18.51
C TRP A 35 12.45 24.41 19.58
N ARG A 36 13.10 23.45 20.27
CA ARG A 36 14.10 23.75 21.30
C ARG A 36 15.27 24.55 20.74
N THR A 37 15.78 24.19 19.56
CA THR A 37 16.86 24.92 18.88
C THR A 37 16.45 26.36 18.58
N THR A 38 15.23 26.57 18.07
CA THR A 38 14.69 27.92 17.82
C THR A 38 14.53 28.74 19.10
N CYS A 39 14.11 28.11 20.20
CA CYS A 39 14.02 28.76 21.50
C CYS A 39 15.39 29.19 22.04
N TRP A 40 16.38 28.30 22.00
CA TRP A 40 17.75 28.62 22.43
C TRP A 40 18.41 29.67 21.54
N LYS A 41 18.15 29.65 20.23
CA LYS A 41 18.60 30.69 19.30
C LYS A 41 18.03 32.06 19.66
N ARG A 42 16.73 32.13 19.99
CA ARG A 42 16.09 33.38 20.46
C ARG A 42 16.67 33.86 21.78
N LYS A 43 16.83 32.97 22.77
CA LYS A 43 17.46 33.31 24.05
C LYS A 43 18.88 33.87 23.87
N LEU A 44 19.68 33.24 23.00
CA LEU A 44 21.03 33.70 22.71
C LEU A 44 21.04 35.12 22.10
N ILE A 45 20.07 35.45 21.23
CA ILE A 45 19.94 36.79 20.64
C ILE A 45 19.60 37.83 21.72
N ASN A 46 18.68 37.51 22.62
CA ASN A 46 18.29 38.42 23.70
C ASN A 46 19.42 38.62 24.72
N GLU A 47 20.17 37.57 25.07
CA GLU A 47 21.31 37.65 26.00
C GLU A 47 22.51 38.44 25.43
N ILE A 48 22.63 38.57 24.10
CA ILE A 48 23.62 39.46 23.49
C ILE A 48 23.36 40.92 23.88
N GLN A 49 22.10 41.30 24.12
CA GLN A 49 21.73 42.67 24.51
C GLN A 49 21.93 42.93 26.01
N GLU A 50 21.80 41.90 26.85
CA GLU A 50 21.79 42.02 28.32
C GLU A 50 23.11 41.61 29.02
N ASN A 51 24.13 41.19 28.26
CA ASN A 51 25.49 40.84 28.74
C ASN A 51 25.57 39.74 29.83
N HIS A 52 24.49 38.98 30.07
CA HIS A 52 24.47 37.87 31.02
C HIS A 52 24.55 36.49 30.32
N ASN A 53 25.34 35.57 30.88
CA ASN A 53 25.33 34.11 30.62
C ASN A 53 25.42 33.55 29.19
N ARG A 54 25.86 34.36 28.21
CA ARG A 54 26.04 33.96 26.79
C ARG A 54 26.79 32.65 26.55
N LYS A 55 27.86 32.38 27.32
CA LYS A 55 28.68 31.14 27.16
C LYS A 55 27.83 29.89 27.43
N THR A 56 27.04 29.92 28.49
CA THR A 56 26.20 28.80 28.91
C THR A 56 25.08 28.54 27.91
N THR A 57 24.42 29.59 27.42
CA THR A 57 23.36 29.49 26.41
C THR A 57 23.88 29.00 25.07
N MET A 58 25.11 29.39 24.68
CA MET A 58 25.76 28.85 23.50
C MET A 58 26.02 27.34 23.61
N ILE A 59 26.38 26.83 24.80
CA ILE A 59 26.56 25.39 25.04
C ILE A 59 25.22 24.66 24.88
N TYR A 60 24.14 25.16 25.48
CA TYR A 60 22.82 24.56 25.33
C TYR A 60 22.32 24.56 23.88
N LEU A 61 22.60 25.64 23.12
CA LEU A 61 22.28 25.70 21.70
C LEU A 61 23.03 24.61 20.91
N ARG A 62 24.34 24.42 21.16
CA ARG A 62 25.12 23.36 20.51
C ARG A 62 24.59 21.97 20.82
N ILE A 63 24.21 21.72 22.08
CA ILE A 63 23.60 20.44 22.49
C ILE A 63 22.26 20.23 21.76
N ALA A 64 21.41 21.25 21.69
CA ALA A 64 20.13 21.19 20.98
C ALA A 64 20.32 20.92 19.49
N GLN A 65 21.30 21.57 18.84
CA GLN A 65 21.65 21.34 17.43
C GLN A 65 22.17 19.92 17.18
N LYS A 66 23.05 19.41 18.05
CA LYS A 66 23.54 18.02 17.97
C LYS A 66 22.37 17.02 18.07
N ASN A 67 21.46 17.25 19.01
CA ASN A 67 20.29 16.38 19.20
C ASN A 67 19.30 16.47 18.03
N LEU A 68 19.13 17.66 17.45
CA LEU A 68 18.34 17.85 16.24
C LEU A 68 18.92 17.06 15.07
N LEU A 69 20.23 17.17 14.83
CA LEU A 69 20.90 16.42 13.76
C LEU A 69 20.71 14.90 13.96
N GLN A 70 20.91 14.41 15.18
CA GLN A 70 20.68 12.99 15.49
C GLN A 70 19.23 12.57 15.26
N ALA A 71 18.26 13.40 15.65
CA ALA A 71 16.84 13.14 15.42
C ALA A 71 16.51 13.08 13.91
N VAL A 72 17.08 13.99 13.11
CA VAL A 72 16.89 14.01 11.65
C VAL A 72 17.49 12.76 11.00
N LEU A 73 18.70 12.36 11.39
CA LEU A 73 19.33 11.14 10.89
C LEU A 73 18.52 9.89 11.24
N ASN A 74 18.03 9.80 12.48
CA ASN A 74 17.17 8.70 12.92
C ASN A 74 15.85 8.66 12.15
N PHE A 75 15.22 9.81 11.92
CA PHE A 75 14.01 9.91 11.11
C PHE A 75 14.25 9.47 9.67
N ARG A 76 15.35 9.93 9.03
CA ARG A 76 15.73 9.50 7.68
C ARG A 76 15.95 7.99 7.61
N LYS A 77 16.64 7.41 8.59
CA LYS A 77 16.86 5.96 8.69
C LYS A 77 15.54 5.18 8.82
N CYS A 78 14.63 5.63 9.67
CA CYS A 78 13.32 5.00 9.83
C CYS A 78 12.49 5.10 8.54
N ARG A 79 12.45 6.28 7.91
CA ARG A 79 11.74 6.49 6.64
C ARG A 79 12.31 5.66 5.49
N TRP A 80 13.64 5.50 5.42
CA TRP A 80 14.26 4.63 4.41
C TRP A 80 13.90 3.17 4.62
N LYS A 81 13.95 2.66 5.86
CA LYS A 81 13.52 1.29 6.17
C LYS A 81 12.04 1.04 5.84
N LEU A 82 11.18 2.05 6.04
CA LEU A 82 9.76 1.97 5.68
C LEU A 82 9.56 1.82 4.17
N ARG A 83 10.30 2.59 3.36
CA ARG A 83 10.25 2.48 1.90
C ARG A 83 10.71 1.12 1.41
N LEU A 84 11.84 0.62 1.91
CA LEU A 84 12.37 -0.69 1.53
C LEU A 84 11.37 -1.82 1.82
N LYS A 85 10.66 -1.74 2.96
CA LYS A 85 9.64 -2.72 3.32
C LYS A 85 8.42 -2.69 2.40
N LEU A 86 7.98 -1.50 1.99
CA LEU A 86 6.89 -1.35 1.03
C LEU A 86 7.26 -1.89 -0.36
N GLU A 87 8.51 -1.70 -0.80
CA GLU A 87 8.99 -2.26 -2.08
C GLU A 87 9.01 -3.80 -2.07
N GLU A 88 9.41 -4.43 -0.95
CA GLU A 88 9.34 -5.90 -0.80
C GLU A 88 7.90 -6.46 -0.80
N GLU A 89 6.91 -5.65 -0.42
CA GLU A 89 5.49 -6.06 -0.40
C GLU A 89 4.84 -6.01 -1.78
N ASP A 90 5.31 -5.13 -2.66
CA ASP A 90 4.70 -4.91 -3.98
C ASP A 90 4.72 -6.17 -4.84
N ASP A 91 5.72 -7.05 -4.73
CA ASP A 91 5.80 -8.28 -5.52
C ASP A 91 4.70 -9.31 -5.16
N ALA A 92 4.48 -9.55 -3.87
CA ALA A 92 3.45 -10.49 -3.42
C ALA A 92 2.03 -9.94 -3.66
N VAL A 93 1.87 -8.62 -3.48
CA VAL A 93 0.62 -7.92 -3.78
C VAL A 93 0.36 -7.89 -5.29
N ALA A 94 1.40 -7.69 -6.12
CA ALA A 94 1.28 -7.70 -7.57
C ALA A 94 0.87 -9.08 -8.10
N ILE A 95 1.42 -10.17 -7.56
CA ILE A 95 1.00 -11.54 -7.93
C ILE A 95 -0.44 -11.80 -7.50
N LYS A 96 -0.86 -11.35 -6.31
CA LYS A 96 -2.25 -11.51 -5.87
C LYS A 96 -3.22 -10.68 -6.71
N ARG A 97 -2.83 -9.45 -7.06
CA ARG A 97 -3.63 -8.57 -7.95
C ARG A 97 -3.76 -9.18 -9.33
N SER A 98 -2.66 -9.65 -9.94
CA SER A 98 -2.71 -10.29 -11.25
C SER A 98 -3.58 -11.55 -11.22
N PHE A 99 -3.53 -12.34 -10.15
CA PHE A 99 -4.41 -13.49 -9.98
C PHE A 99 -5.88 -13.08 -9.90
N ASN A 100 -6.22 -12.09 -9.07
CA ASN A 100 -7.58 -11.57 -8.96
C ASN A 100 -8.11 -11.03 -10.30
N ASP A 101 -7.28 -10.26 -11.03
CA ASP A 101 -7.63 -9.71 -12.33
C ASP A 101 -7.89 -10.83 -13.36
N THR A 102 -7.07 -11.90 -13.32
CA THR A 102 -7.31 -13.08 -14.18
C THR A 102 -8.58 -13.84 -13.80
N GLU A 103 -8.88 -13.97 -12.50
CA GLU A 103 -10.09 -14.62 -12.01
C GLU A 103 -11.35 -13.86 -12.48
N GLU A 104 -11.33 -12.53 -12.41
CA GLU A 104 -12.42 -11.68 -12.87
C GLU A 104 -12.62 -11.80 -14.39
N ARG A 105 -11.54 -11.79 -15.17
CA ARG A 105 -11.61 -12.04 -16.62
C ARG A 105 -12.19 -13.42 -16.94
N LEU A 106 -11.78 -14.45 -16.22
CA LEU A 106 -12.31 -15.81 -16.40
C LEU A 106 -13.80 -15.92 -16.06
N LYS A 107 -14.27 -15.20 -15.02
CA LYS A 107 -15.69 -15.11 -14.69
C LYS A 107 -16.49 -14.51 -15.84
N ILE A 108 -16.02 -13.42 -16.43
CA ILE A 108 -16.68 -12.77 -17.59
C ILE A 108 -16.71 -13.73 -18.79
N ILE A 109 -15.61 -14.43 -19.08
CA ILE A 109 -15.54 -15.39 -20.18
C ILE A 109 -16.54 -16.54 -19.96
N ARG A 110 -16.60 -17.12 -18.75
CA ARG A 110 -17.58 -18.18 -18.43
C ARG A 110 -19.02 -17.71 -18.61
N GLN A 111 -19.34 -16.50 -18.18
CA GLN A 111 -20.68 -15.93 -18.38
C GLN A 111 -21.02 -15.80 -19.86
N ARG A 112 -20.07 -15.33 -20.69
CA ARG A 112 -20.24 -15.25 -22.15
C ARG A 112 -20.39 -16.63 -22.79
N GLN A 113 -19.59 -17.60 -22.38
CA GLN A 113 -19.68 -18.98 -22.87
C GLN A 113 -21.04 -19.60 -22.55
N ASN A 114 -21.54 -19.41 -21.32
CA ASN A 114 -22.88 -19.87 -20.93
C ASN A 114 -23.98 -19.19 -21.78
N LEU A 115 -23.86 -17.88 -22.02
CA LEU A 115 -24.81 -17.17 -22.88
C LEU A 115 -24.80 -17.71 -24.32
N VAL A 116 -23.62 -17.94 -24.90
CA VAL A 116 -23.50 -18.54 -26.24
C VAL A 116 -24.08 -19.94 -26.26
N GLY A 117 -23.81 -20.77 -25.24
CA GLY A 117 -24.39 -22.10 -25.10
C GLY A 117 -25.91 -22.07 -25.13
N THR A 118 -26.54 -21.21 -24.32
CA THR A 118 -28.01 -21.06 -24.32
C THR A 118 -28.56 -20.62 -25.68
N ARG A 119 -27.89 -19.69 -26.37
CA ARG A 119 -28.30 -19.24 -27.71
C ARG A 119 -28.18 -20.34 -28.76
N LEU A 120 -27.12 -21.15 -28.71
CA LEU A 120 -26.94 -22.29 -29.60
C LEU A 120 -28.01 -23.35 -29.35
N SER A 121 -28.32 -23.68 -28.09
CA SER A 121 -29.42 -24.60 -27.77
C SER A 121 -30.77 -24.10 -28.30
N MET A 122 -31.06 -22.81 -28.16
CA MET A 122 -32.26 -22.22 -28.76
C MET A 122 -32.25 -22.34 -30.28
N LEU A 123 -31.13 -22.04 -30.94
CA LEU A 123 -31.02 -22.15 -32.40
C LEU A 123 -31.26 -23.59 -32.88
N VAL A 124 -30.65 -24.58 -32.22
CA VAL A 124 -30.86 -26.01 -32.54
C VAL A 124 -32.34 -26.36 -32.43
N ASN A 125 -33.00 -25.97 -31.34
CA ASN A 125 -34.44 -26.22 -31.18
C ASN A 125 -35.28 -25.58 -32.29
N HIS A 126 -34.94 -24.36 -32.73
CA HIS A 126 -35.65 -23.71 -33.84
C HIS A 126 -35.40 -24.43 -35.17
N VAL A 127 -34.18 -24.89 -35.43
CA VAL A 127 -33.85 -25.67 -36.63
C VAL A 127 -34.58 -27.01 -36.64
N GLU A 128 -34.65 -27.70 -35.50
CA GLU A 128 -35.43 -28.93 -35.37
C GLU A 128 -36.92 -28.68 -35.63
N GLN A 129 -37.50 -27.63 -35.05
CA GLN A 129 -38.89 -27.24 -35.32
C GLN A 129 -39.13 -26.97 -36.81
N LEU A 130 -38.29 -26.17 -37.46
CA LEU A 130 -38.38 -25.91 -38.90
C LEU A 130 -38.23 -27.19 -39.72
N SER A 131 -37.32 -28.08 -39.34
CA SER A 131 -37.15 -29.38 -40.00
C SER A 131 -38.39 -30.26 -39.87
N THR A 132 -39.06 -30.26 -38.71
CA THR A 132 -40.32 -30.98 -38.53
C THR A 132 -41.44 -30.40 -39.39
N ILE A 133 -41.57 -29.08 -39.47
CA ILE A 133 -42.58 -28.40 -40.30
C ILE A 133 -42.37 -28.76 -41.79
N ILE A 134 -41.14 -28.62 -42.30
CA ILE A 134 -40.81 -28.96 -43.70
C ILE A 134 -41.08 -30.43 -44.00
N ASN A 135 -40.77 -31.34 -43.07
CA ASN A 135 -41.03 -32.77 -43.25
C ASN A 135 -42.52 -33.12 -43.21
N ILE A 136 -43.35 -32.35 -42.49
CA ILE A 136 -44.81 -32.49 -42.48
C ILE A 136 -45.38 -32.00 -43.82
N GLU A 137 -44.96 -30.83 -44.31
CA GLU A 137 -45.41 -30.29 -45.62
C GLU A 137 -45.10 -31.27 -46.76
N LYS A 138 -43.89 -31.86 -46.78
CA LYS A 138 -43.51 -32.89 -47.77
C LYS A 138 -44.33 -34.18 -47.69
N LYS A 139 -44.97 -34.48 -46.57
CA LYS A 139 -45.89 -35.63 -46.41
C LYS A 139 -47.32 -35.29 -46.83
N VAL A 140 -47.72 -34.03 -46.80
CA VAL A 140 -49.05 -33.57 -47.22
C VAL A 140 -49.15 -33.44 -48.74
N GLU A 141 -48.02 -33.19 -49.42
CA GLU A 141 -47.95 -33.10 -50.89
C GLU A 141 -47.83 -34.47 -51.62
N LYS A 142 -47.77 -35.59 -50.90
CA LYS A 142 -47.72 -36.96 -51.47
C LYS A 142 -48.98 -37.74 -51.15
#